data_AF-A0A7S0QAK1-F1
#
_entry.id   AF-A0A7S0QAK1-F1
#
_cell.length_a   1.000
_cell.length_b   1.000
_cell.length_c   1.000
_cell.angle_alpha   90.00
_cell.angle_beta   90.00
_cell.angle_gamma   90.00
#
_symmetry.space_group_name_H-M   'P 1'
#
loop_
_entity.id
_entity.type
_entity.pdbx_description
1 polymer ?
#
loop_
_entity_poly.entity_id
_entity_poly.type
_entity_poly.pdbx_seq_one_letter_code
_entity_poly.pdbx_strand_id
1 'polypeptide(L)'
;LEAMLIKPVQRICKYPLFFSQMSAYIKTASRASTLLRSANDLVCAVAEFVNSTLATSSSRRRMHTLLEQLAPPFMKLFAPHRTMKLELHCAFAELRLPRSTADTSSPPGFLACCGECELLLFTDCVLLLKSSVEYNDGPMPLVEPQRYLRP
;
A
#
# COMPACT_ATOMS: atom_id res chain seq x y z
N LEU A 1 -1.31 -27.08 -8.55
CA LEU A 1 -2.75 -26.74 -8.73
C LEU A 1 -2.94 -25.23 -8.95
N GLU A 2 -2.35 -24.37 -8.12
CA GLU A 2 -2.47 -22.90 -8.23
C GLU A 2 -2.06 -22.32 -9.60
N ALA A 3 -0.98 -22.82 -10.20
CA ALA A 3 -0.54 -22.38 -11.54
C ALA A 3 -1.52 -22.71 -12.68
N MET A 4 -2.50 -23.60 -12.46
CA MET A 4 -3.56 -23.86 -13.46
C MET A 4 -4.71 -22.85 -13.33
N LEU A 5 -4.89 -22.25 -12.15
CA LEU A 5 -5.95 -21.26 -11.87
C LEU A 5 -5.61 -19.85 -12.35
N ILE A 6 -4.32 -19.56 -12.60
CA ILE A 6 -3.92 -18.27 -13.16
C ILE A 6 -4.28 -18.13 -14.65
N LYS A 7 -4.36 -19.25 -15.39
CA LYS A 7 -4.60 -19.24 -16.85
C LYS A 7 -5.96 -18.62 -17.23
N PRO A 8 -7.08 -18.92 -16.55
CA PRO A 8 -8.35 -18.23 -16.79
C PRO A 8 -8.29 -16.71 -16.55
N VAL A 9 -7.65 -16.27 -15.46
CA VAL A 9 -7.48 -14.84 -15.15
C VAL A 9 -6.67 -14.14 -16.23
N GLN A 10 -5.55 -14.73 -16.63
CA GLN A 10 -4.72 -14.21 -17.73
C GLN A 10 -5.51 -14.11 -19.04
N ARG A 11 -6.40 -15.07 -19.31
CA ARG A 11 -7.22 -15.07 -20.52
C ARG A 11 -8.25 -13.94 -20.50
N ILE A 12 -8.92 -13.70 -19.37
CA ILE A 12 -9.85 -12.58 -19.19
C ILE A 12 -9.15 -11.25 -19.47
N CYS A 13 -7.94 -11.04 -18.92
CA CYS A 13 -7.19 -9.80 -19.15
C CYS A 13 -6.69 -9.62 -20.59
N LYS A 14 -6.61 -10.69 -21.39
CA LYS A 14 -6.16 -10.63 -22.80
C LYS A 14 -7.28 -10.30 -23.78
N TYR A 15 -8.53 -10.62 -23.46
CA TYR A 15 -9.65 -10.39 -24.37
C TYR A 15 -9.87 -8.91 -24.73
N PRO A 16 -9.73 -7.92 -23.82
CA PRO A 16 -9.80 -6.51 -24.20
C PRO A 16 -8.80 -6.14 -25.31
N LEU A 17 -7.58 -6.65 -25.23
CA LEU A 17 -6.54 -6.40 -26.26
C LEU A 17 -6.93 -7.02 -27.60
N PHE A 18 -7.47 -8.24 -27.57
CA PHE A 18 -7.97 -8.93 -28.77
C PHE A 18 -9.11 -8.15 -29.43
N PHE A 19 -10.10 -7.73 -28.65
CA PHE A 19 -11.25 -6.98 -29.16
C PHE A 19 -10.86 -5.58 -29.66
N SER A 20 -9.96 -4.88 -28.95
CA SER A 20 -9.38 -3.61 -29.40
C SER A 20 -8.68 -3.75 -30.74
N GLN A 21 -7.84 -4.77 -30.90
CA GLN A 21 -7.14 -5.03 -32.16
C GLN A 21 -8.11 -5.39 -33.29
N MET A 22 -9.08 -6.27 -33.03
CA MET A 22 -10.08 -6.67 -34.02
C MET A 22 -10.92 -5.47 -34.48
N SER A 23 -11.22 -4.53 -33.57
CA SER A 23 -12.00 -3.34 -33.89
C SER A 23 -11.29 -2.39 -34.87
N ALA A 24 -9.96 -2.41 -34.89
CA ALA A 24 -9.16 -1.59 -35.81
C ALA A 24 -9.28 -2.04 -37.28
N TYR A 25 -9.67 -3.30 -37.54
CA TYR A 25 -9.76 -3.86 -38.89
C TYR A 25 -11.18 -3.90 -39.46
N ILE A 26 -12.21 -3.59 -38.67
CA ILE A 26 -13.61 -3.60 -39.10
C ILE A 26 -14.04 -2.21 -39.54
N LYS A 27 -14.74 -2.13 -40.69
CA LYS A 27 -15.36 -0.88 -41.16
C LYS A 27 -16.30 -0.30 -40.08
N THR A 28 -16.07 0.95 -39.72
CA THR A 28 -16.72 1.70 -38.63
C THR A 28 -18.24 1.82 -38.72
N ALA A 29 -18.83 1.63 -39.90
CA ALA A 29 -20.28 1.73 -40.13
C ALA A 29 -21.02 0.37 -40.18
N SER A 30 -20.36 -0.74 -39.90
CA SER A 30 -21.00 -2.07 -39.93
C SER A 30 -21.69 -2.40 -38.60
N ARG A 31 -22.84 -3.10 -38.65
CA ARG A 31 -23.48 -3.70 -37.45
C ARG A 31 -22.48 -4.52 -36.62
N ALA A 32 -21.55 -5.19 -37.29
CA ALA A 32 -20.47 -5.94 -36.66
C ALA A 32 -19.57 -5.06 -35.78
N SER A 33 -19.25 -3.84 -36.21
CA SER A 33 -18.45 -2.89 -35.42
C SER A 33 -19.15 -2.50 -34.11
N THR A 34 -20.46 -2.28 -34.14
CA THR A 34 -21.24 -1.95 -32.93
C THR A 34 -21.30 -3.11 -31.94
N LEU A 35 -21.58 -4.32 -32.44
CA LEU A 35 -21.58 -5.54 -31.62
C LEU A 35 -20.20 -5.79 -31.01
N LEU A 36 -19.14 -5.55 -31.79
CA LEU A 36 -17.77 -5.73 -31.35
C LEU A 36 -17.38 -4.76 -30.23
N ARG A 37 -17.77 -3.49 -30.35
CA ARG A 37 -17.52 -2.49 -29.31
C ARG A 37 -18.27 -2.85 -28.02
N SER A 38 -19.55 -3.21 -28.12
CA SER A 38 -20.33 -3.64 -26.96
C SER A 38 -19.73 -4.88 -26.27
N ALA A 39 -19.25 -5.86 -27.05
CA ALA A 39 -18.55 -7.01 -26.51
C ALA A 39 -17.23 -6.62 -25.82
N ASN A 40 -16.46 -5.71 -26.41
CA ASN A 40 -15.25 -5.17 -25.80
C ASN A 40 -15.55 -4.49 -24.46
N ASP A 41 -16.57 -3.63 -24.42
CA ASP A 41 -16.94 -2.88 -23.21
C ASP A 41 -17.34 -3.82 -22.07
N LEU A 42 -18.13 -4.86 -22.38
CA LEU A 42 -18.51 -5.89 -21.40
C LEU A 42 -17.29 -6.65 -20.87
N VAL A 43 -16.36 -7.01 -21.75
CA VAL A 43 -15.16 -7.76 -21.38
C VAL A 43 -14.20 -6.88 -20.58
N CYS A 44 -14.06 -5.60 -20.93
CA CYS A 44 -13.31 -4.62 -20.14
C CYS A 44 -13.89 -4.52 -18.73
N ALA A 45 -15.20 -4.36 -18.60
CA ALA A 45 -15.86 -4.28 -17.29
C ALA A 45 -15.61 -5.53 -16.43
N VAL A 46 -15.68 -6.73 -17.02
CA VAL A 46 -15.36 -7.99 -16.32
C VAL A 46 -13.88 -8.06 -15.94
N ALA A 47 -12.98 -7.66 -16.84
CA ALA A 47 -11.54 -7.66 -16.57
C ALA A 47 -11.17 -6.68 -15.45
N GLU A 48 -11.76 -5.49 -15.45
CA GLU A 48 -11.60 -4.48 -14.40
C GLU A 48 -12.11 -5.00 -13.05
N PHE A 49 -13.28 -5.63 -13.02
CA PHE A 49 -13.84 -6.23 -11.81
C PHE A 49 -12.95 -7.34 -11.23
N VAL A 50 -12.43 -8.23 -12.09
CA VAL A 50 -11.50 -9.29 -11.67
C VAL A 50 -10.22 -8.65 -11.14
N ASN A 51 -9.67 -7.65 -11.83
CA ASN A 51 -8.46 -6.95 -11.42
C ASN A 51 -8.63 -6.24 -10.08
N SER A 52 -9.74 -5.53 -9.85
CA SER A 52 -10.01 -4.85 -8.57
C SER A 52 -10.17 -5.85 -7.42
N THR A 53 -10.79 -6.99 -7.68
CA THR A 53 -10.97 -8.06 -6.69
C THR A 53 -9.62 -8.68 -6.30
N LEU A 54 -8.75 -8.95 -7.29
CA LEU A 54 -7.41 -9.49 -7.07
C LEU A 54 -6.47 -8.48 -6.40
N ALA A 55 -6.54 -7.21 -6.77
CA ALA A 55 -5.76 -6.15 -6.13
C ALA A 55 -6.13 -6.03 -4.65
N THR A 56 -7.43 -6.12 -4.32
CA THR A 56 -7.91 -6.05 -2.94
C THR A 56 -7.44 -7.26 -2.10
N SER A 57 -7.50 -8.47 -2.67
CA SER A 57 -7.06 -9.68 -1.96
C SER A 57 -5.54 -9.71 -1.74
N SER A 58 -4.76 -9.25 -2.73
CA SER A 58 -3.30 -9.13 -2.64
C SER A 58 -2.88 -8.10 -1.58
N SER A 59 -3.46 -6.90 -1.61
CA SER A 59 -3.20 -5.84 -0.61
C SER A 59 -3.54 -6.32 0.80
N ARG A 60 -4.69 -7.00 0.97
CA ARG A 60 -5.11 -7.53 2.27
C ARG A 60 -4.20 -8.64 2.78
N ARG A 61 -3.71 -9.52 1.91
CA ARG A 61 -2.73 -10.55 2.29
C ARG A 61 -1.41 -9.92 2.72
N ARG A 62 -0.91 -8.92 1.99
CA ARG A 62 0.31 -8.16 2.35
C ARG A 62 0.15 -7.46 3.70
N MET A 63 -0.97 -6.79 3.93
CA MET A 63 -1.30 -6.17 5.21
C MET A 63 -1.30 -7.18 6.36
N HIS A 64 -1.88 -8.36 6.17
CA HIS A 64 -1.85 -9.42 7.19
C HIS A 64 -0.41 -9.83 7.52
N THR A 65 0.41 -10.10 6.51
CA THR A 65 1.80 -10.51 6.69
C THR A 65 2.63 -9.45 7.41
N LEU A 66 2.44 -8.16 7.09
CA LEU A 66 3.14 -7.07 7.77
C LEU A 66 2.70 -6.93 9.23
N LEU A 67 1.41 -6.96 9.52
CA LEU A 67 0.91 -6.84 10.90
C LEU A 67 1.30 -8.03 11.78
N GLU A 68 1.40 -9.22 11.18
CA GLU A 68 1.86 -10.43 11.87
C GLU A 68 3.33 -10.31 12.30
N GLN A 69 4.17 -9.64 11.51
CA GLN A 69 5.58 -9.38 11.82
C GLN A 69 5.77 -8.34 12.94
N LEU A 70 4.85 -7.39 13.09
CA LEU A 70 4.99 -6.24 13.99
C LEU A 70 4.57 -6.49 15.45
N ALA A 71 4.08 -7.70 15.75
CA ALA A 71 3.60 -8.22 17.05
C ALA A 71 2.05 -8.27 17.23
N PRO A 72 1.55 -9.12 18.15
CA PRO A 72 0.11 -9.37 18.32
C PRO A 72 -0.79 -8.15 18.54
N PRO A 73 -0.36 -7.05 19.21
CA PRO A 73 -1.20 -5.87 19.37
C PRO A 73 -1.61 -5.23 18.03
N PHE A 74 -0.76 -5.32 17.00
CA PHE A 74 -1.02 -4.73 15.69
C PHE A 74 -2.03 -5.53 14.88
N MET A 75 -2.27 -6.81 15.21
CA MET A 75 -3.32 -7.60 14.56
C MET A 75 -4.72 -7.04 14.80
N LYS A 76 -4.93 -6.25 15.86
CA LYS A 76 -6.19 -5.50 16.09
C LYS A 76 -6.44 -4.44 15.02
N LEU A 77 -5.41 -4.04 14.28
CA LEU A 77 -5.54 -3.12 13.16
C LEU A 77 -6.06 -3.81 11.89
N PHE A 78 -6.19 -5.13 11.87
CA PHE A 78 -6.72 -5.85 10.72
C PHE A 78 -8.26 -5.78 10.69
N ALA A 79 -8.81 -4.68 10.16
CA ALA A 79 -10.26 -4.48 10.01
C ALA A 79 -10.75 -4.74 8.57
N PRO A 80 -11.97 -5.25 8.35
CA PRO A 80 -12.47 -5.59 7.00
C PRO A 80 -12.52 -4.41 6.01
N HIS A 81 -12.72 -3.19 6.49
CA HIS A 81 -12.80 -1.96 5.69
C HIS A 81 -11.44 -1.28 5.50
N ARG A 82 -10.41 -1.72 6.22
CA ARG A 82 -9.09 -1.12 6.16
C ARG A 82 -8.33 -1.67 4.97
N THR A 83 -7.82 -0.77 4.12
CA THR A 83 -6.97 -1.15 2.98
C THR A 83 -5.66 -0.38 3.03
N MET A 84 -4.55 -1.05 2.74
CA MET A 84 -3.24 -0.43 2.63
C MET A 84 -3.14 0.30 1.28
N LYS A 85 -2.79 1.58 1.31
CA LYS A 85 -2.70 2.47 0.15
C LYS A 85 -1.26 2.71 -0.28
N LEU A 86 -0.35 2.87 0.68
CA LEU A 86 1.04 3.19 0.41
C LEU A 86 1.93 2.53 1.47
N GLU A 87 3.10 2.09 1.02
CA GLU A 87 4.21 1.61 1.84
C GLU A 87 5.44 2.38 1.37
N LEU A 88 6.11 3.07 2.30
CA LEU A 88 7.19 4.00 1.97
C LEU A 88 8.29 3.95 3.03
N HIS A 89 9.54 3.74 2.61
CA HIS A 89 10.70 3.94 3.45
C HIS A 89 11.12 5.41 3.39
N CYS A 90 11.23 6.07 4.53
CA CYS A 90 11.65 7.46 4.62
C CYS A 90 12.57 7.72 5.80
N ALA A 91 13.45 8.72 5.63
CA ALA A 91 14.18 9.30 6.72
C ALA A 91 13.31 10.37 7.40
N PHE A 92 13.27 10.37 8.72
CA PHE A 92 12.61 11.42 9.51
C PHE A 92 13.64 12.18 10.33
N ALA A 93 13.40 13.48 10.51
CA ALA A 93 14.14 14.33 11.43
C ALA A 93 13.20 14.75 12.57
N GLU A 94 13.54 14.37 13.80
CA GLU A 94 12.79 14.79 14.97
C GLU A 94 13.08 16.28 15.24
N LEU A 95 12.08 17.14 15.00
CA LEU A 95 12.14 18.55 15.40
C LEU A 95 11.90 18.64 16.91
N ARG A 96 12.99 18.67 17.68
CA ARG A 96 12.90 18.97 19.11
C ARG A 96 12.70 20.47 19.29
N LEU A 97 11.50 20.85 19.73
CA LEU A 97 11.26 22.21 20.20
C LEU A 97 12.22 22.49 21.37
N PRO A 98 12.95 23.62 21.34
CA PRO A 98 13.81 23.98 22.45
C PRO A 98 12.94 24.08 23.71
N ARG A 99 13.23 23.26 24.71
CA ARG A 99 12.61 23.42 26.02
C ARG A 99 13.02 24.82 26.49
N SER A 100 12.04 25.67 26.77
CA SER A 100 12.28 27.03 27.26
C SER A 100 12.97 26.94 28.63
N THR A 101 14.29 26.87 28.61
CA THR A 101 15.14 27.08 29.77
C THR A 101 15.61 28.51 29.68
N ALA A 102 15.25 29.33 30.67
CA ALA A 102 15.52 30.77 30.73
C ALA A 102 17.01 31.14 30.89
N ASP A 103 17.93 30.23 30.52
CA ASP A 103 19.37 30.44 30.66
C ASP A 103 19.97 30.90 29.32
N THR A 104 20.37 32.16 29.33
CA THR A 104 20.44 33.05 28.16
C THR A 104 21.84 33.11 27.51
N SER A 105 22.56 32.00 27.35
CA SER A 105 23.96 32.12 26.86
C SER A 105 24.50 31.06 25.90
N SER A 106 23.69 30.16 25.36
CA SER A 106 24.14 29.21 24.32
C SER A 106 23.31 29.33 23.03
N PRO A 107 23.94 29.27 21.84
CA PRO A 107 23.20 29.26 20.59
C PRO A 107 22.29 28.02 20.52
N PRO A 108 21.05 28.15 20.04
CA PRO A 108 20.13 27.02 19.93
C PRO A 108 20.64 26.04 18.86
N GLY A 109 21.44 25.08 19.29
CA GLY A 109 21.81 23.93 18.47
C GLY A 109 20.57 23.06 18.29
N PHE A 110 19.95 23.09 17.12
CA PHE A 110 18.94 22.11 16.75
C PHE A 110 19.64 20.74 16.63
N LEU A 111 19.52 19.92 17.67
CA LEU A 111 19.91 18.51 17.58
C LEU A 111 18.82 17.79 16.79
N ALA A 112 19.00 17.71 15.47
CA ALA A 112 18.18 16.87 14.61
C ALA A 112 18.58 15.40 14.83
N CYS A 113 17.74 14.64 15.53
CA CYS A 113 17.85 13.19 15.50
C CYS A 113 17.27 12.72 14.18
N CYS A 114 18.13 12.27 13.26
CA CYS A 114 17.73 11.64 12.01
C CYS A 114 17.60 10.13 12.24
N GLY A 115 16.53 9.51 11.71
CA GLY A 115 16.35 8.07 11.72
C GLY A 115 15.63 7.59 10.47
N GLU A 116 15.76 6.30 10.17
CA GLU A 116 14.97 5.65 9.12
C GLU A 116 13.68 5.08 9.70
N CYS A 117 12.60 5.22 8.96
CA CYS A 117 11.30 4.67 9.31
C CYS A 117 10.58 4.14 8.08
N GLU A 118 9.67 3.20 8.32
CA GLU A 118 8.73 2.69 7.35
C GLU A 118 7.35 3.27 7.65
N LEU A 119 6.77 3.94 6.66
CA LEU A 119 5.45 4.54 6.72
C LEU A 119 4.47 3.63 5.99
N LEU A 120 3.48 3.13 6.73
CA LEU A 120 2.36 2.37 6.18
C LEU A 120 1.10 3.23 6.23
N LEU A 121 0.61 3.62 5.05
CA LEU A 121 -0.62 4.40 4.90
C LEU A 121 -1.80 3.47 4.69
N PHE A 122 -2.76 3.52 5.60
CA PHE A 122 -4.06 2.87 5.47
C PHE A 122 -5.14 3.91 5.15
N THR A 123 -6.33 3.43 4.82
CA THR A 123 -7.52 4.26 4.55
C THR A 123 -7.92 5.18 5.70
N ASP A 124 -7.68 4.75 6.94
CA ASP A 124 -8.20 5.36 8.16
C ASP A 124 -7.13 5.60 9.22
N CYS A 125 -5.89 5.18 8.99
CA CYS A 125 -4.77 5.43 9.89
C CYS A 125 -3.42 5.44 9.15
N VAL A 126 -2.41 6.00 9.80
CA VAL A 126 -1.01 5.96 9.36
C VAL A 126 -0.20 5.25 10.44
N LEU A 127 0.61 4.27 10.06
CA LEU A 127 1.59 3.66 10.96
C LEU A 127 2.98 4.14 10.59
N LEU A 128 3.71 4.59 11.60
CA LEU A 128 5.11 4.94 11.49
C LEU A 128 5.91 3.91 12.27
N LEU A 129 6.68 3.11 11.57
CA LEU A 129 7.50 2.05 12.14
C LEU A 129 8.93 2.56 12.18
N LYS A 130 9.47 2.74 13.38
CA LYS A 130 10.86 3.15 13.53
C LYS A 130 11.75 1.93 13.23
N SER A 131 12.64 2.05 12.26
CA SER A 131 13.67 1.03 12.03
C SER A 131 14.59 1.05 13.24
N SER A 132 14.55 -0.01 14.06
CA SER A 132 15.55 -0.22 15.10
C SER A 132 16.83 -0.65 14.40
N VAL A 133 17.61 0.31 13.95
CA VAL A 133 19.03 0.05 13.69
C VAL A 133 19.63 -0.25 15.06
N GLU A 134 19.77 -1.53 15.36
CA GLU A 134 20.47 -1.99 16.55
C GLU A 134 21.89 -1.43 16.53
N TYR A 135 22.13 -0.36 17.28
CA TYR A 135 23.47 -0.07 17.78
C TYR A 135 23.79 -1.18 18.77
N ASN A 136 24.47 -2.19 18.26
CA ASN A 136 24.87 -3.39 18.95
C ASN A 136 25.87 -3.03 20.06
N ASP A 137 25.37 -2.72 21.27
CA ASP A 137 26.18 -2.71 22.52
C ASP A 137 25.33 -2.69 23.81
N GLY A 138 24.14 -3.29 23.83
CA GLY A 138 23.38 -3.44 25.08
C GLY A 138 22.05 -4.20 24.97
N PRO A 139 21.55 -4.78 26.08
CA PRO A 139 20.33 -5.59 26.08
C PRO A 139 19.11 -4.74 25.68
N MET A 140 18.43 -5.21 24.63
CA MET A 140 17.25 -4.63 24.00
C MET A 140 16.15 -4.22 25.02
N PRO A 141 15.69 -2.95 25.03
CA PRO A 141 14.43 -2.60 25.65
C PRO A 141 13.27 -3.03 24.73
N LEU A 142 12.22 -3.58 25.34
CA LEU A 142 10.93 -3.87 24.69
C LEU A 142 10.44 -2.60 23.98
N VAL A 143 10.20 -2.70 22.67
CA VAL A 143 9.65 -1.61 21.86
C VAL A 143 8.25 -1.26 22.37
N GLU A 144 8.13 -0.18 23.13
CA GLU A 144 6.83 0.35 23.52
C GLU A 144 6.14 0.95 22.28
N PRO A 145 4.88 0.57 21.99
CA PRO A 145 4.13 1.18 20.90
C PRO A 145 3.87 2.65 21.23
N GLN A 146 4.55 3.56 20.52
CA GLN A 146 4.29 4.99 20.66
C GLN A 146 2.86 5.33 20.20
N ARG A 147 2.21 6.19 20.98
CA ARG A 147 0.78 6.52 20.91
C ARG A 147 0.36 6.92 19.48
N TYR A 148 -0.65 6.22 18.98
CA TYR A 148 -1.34 6.52 17.73
C TYR A 148 -1.85 7.97 17.72
N LEU A 149 -1.42 8.75 16.72
CA LEU A 149 -2.07 10.02 16.37
C LEU A 149 -3.44 9.69 15.77
N ARG A 150 -4.51 9.96 16.51
CA ARG A 150 -5.85 10.03 15.91
C ARG A 150 -5.96 11.35 15.13
N PRO A 151 -6.44 11.33 13.88
CA PRO A 151 -6.82 12.55 13.18
C PRO A 151 -8.01 13.24 13.88
#